data_AF-U2D9N2-F1
#
_entry.id   AF-U2D9N2-F1
#
_cell.length_a   1.000
_cell.length_b   1.000
_cell.length_c   1.000
_cell.angle_alpha   90.00
_cell.angle_beta   90.00
_cell.angle_gamma   90.00
#
_symmetry.space_group_name_H-M   'P 1'
#
loop_
_entity.id
_entity.type
_entity.pdbx_description
1 polymer ?
#
loop_
_entity_poly.entity_id
_entity_poly.type
_entity_poly.pdbx_seq_one_letter_code
_entity_poly.pdbx_strand_id
1 'polypeptide(L)' 'MSSTNSEIRNSLLVECISDFVWEMDLIENKVYVSAAWKEFLGYDNDLYFSFDFWHSIIHPDDLKAVIKSII' A
#
# COMPACT_ATOMS: atom_id res chain seq x y z
N MET A 1 -19.91 5.35 -18.59
CA MET A 1 -19.26 6.60 -18.12
C MET A 1 -19.32 6.78 -16.59
N SER A 2 -19.67 5.77 -15.79
CA SER A 2 -19.80 5.90 -14.32
C SER A 2 -18.57 5.47 -13.51
N SER A 3 -17.60 4.75 -14.09
CA SER A 3 -16.47 4.22 -13.33
C SER A 3 -15.32 5.22 -13.12
N THR A 4 -15.11 6.14 -14.07
CA THR A 4 -13.92 6.99 -14.12
C THR A 4 -13.88 8.04 -13.01
N ASN A 5 -15.03 8.48 -12.49
CA ASN A 5 -15.07 9.55 -11.49
C ASN A 5 -14.65 9.06 -10.09
N SER A 6 -14.86 7.77 -9.79
CA SER A 6 -14.39 7.17 -8.54
C SER A 6 -12.89 6.95 -8.55
N GLU A 7 -12.34 6.46 -9.68
CA GLU A 7 -10.90 6.26 -9.87
C GLU A 7 -10.13 7.59 -9.84
N ILE A 8 -10.63 8.62 -10.54
CA ILE A 8 -10.02 9.95 -10.55
C ILE A 8 -10.07 10.60 -9.16
N ARG A 9 -11.21 10.50 -8.45
CA ARG A 9 -11.31 11.03 -7.09
C ARG A 9 -10.38 10.30 -6.12
N ASN A 10 -10.26 8.98 -6.23
CA ASN A 10 -9.32 8.21 -5.42
C ASN A 10 -7.87 8.63 -5.71
N SER A 11 -7.51 8.82 -6.99
CA SER A 11 -6.18 9.32 -7.39
C SER A 11 -5.86 10.69 -6.78
N LEU A 12 -6.81 11.63 -6.85
CA LEU A 12 -6.63 12.98 -6.29
C LEU A 12 -6.54 12.97 -4.76
N LEU A 13 -7.27 12.07 -4.09
CA LEU A 13 -7.18 11.91 -2.64
C LEU A 13 -5.82 11.33 -2.24
N VAL A 14 -5.31 10.34 -2.96
CA VAL A 14 -3.99 9.75 -2.72
C VAL A 14 -2.85 10.76 -2.86
N GLU A 15 -2.97 11.74 -3.77
CA GLU A 15 -1.99 12.81 -3.95
C GLU A 15 -2.04 13.89 -2.85
N CYS A 16 -3.18 14.06 -2.19
CA CYS A 16 -3.37 15.09 -1.15
C CYS A 16 -3.15 14.58 0.28
N ILE A 17 -3.08 13.27 0.49
CA ILE A 17 -2.84 12.67 1.81
C ILE A 17 -1.33 12.70 2.06
N SER A 18 -0.91 13.36 3.13
CA SER A 18 0.50 13.35 3.59
C SER A 18 0.93 11.99 4.14
N ASP A 19 -0.01 11.09 4.39
CA ASP A 19 0.25 9.69 4.71
C ASP A 19 0.43 8.85 3.44
N PHE A 20 1.17 7.75 3.56
CA PHE A 20 1.34 6.79 2.49
C PHE A 20 0.13 5.85 2.39
N VAL A 21 -0.34 5.64 1.17
CA VAL A 21 -1.45 4.72 0.87
C VAL A 21 -0.87 3.43 0.31
N TRP A 22 -1.37 2.31 0.81
CA TRP A 22 -1.06 0.98 0.31
C TRP A 22 -2.33 0.16 0.19
N GLU A 23 -2.35 -0.73 -0.78
CA GLU A 23 -3.44 -1.67 -1.01
C GLU A 23 -2.88 -3.07 -1.13
N MET A 24 -3.58 -4.05 -0.59
CA MET A 24 -3.14 -5.44 -0.60
C MET A 24 -4.18 -6.31 -1.27
N ASP A 25 -3.76 -6.94 -2.35
CA ASP A 25 -4.48 -8.01 -3.02
C ASP A 25 -4.00 -9.35 -2.46
N LEU A 26 -4.78 -9.90 -1.53
CA LEU A 26 -4.52 -11.22 -0.93
C LEU A 26 -4.82 -12.39 -1.88
N ILE A 27 -5.56 -12.16 -2.98
CA ILE A 27 -5.87 -13.19 -3.98
C ILE A 27 -4.69 -13.33 -4.94
N GLU A 28 -4.14 -12.21 -5.40
CA GLU A 28 -2.98 -12.17 -6.30
C GLU A 28 -1.62 -12.11 -5.58
N ASN A 29 -1.63 -12.02 -4.24
CA ASN A 29 -0.43 -11.91 -3.40
C ASN A 29 0.44 -10.68 -3.71
N LYS A 30 -0.20 -9.56 -4.04
CA LYS A 30 0.45 -8.30 -4.43
C LYS A 30 0.08 -7.17 -3.49
N VAL A 31 1.04 -6.30 -3.22
CA VAL A 31 0.83 -5.06 -2.47
C VAL A 31 1.18 -3.90 -3.38
N TYR A 32 0.21 -3.01 -3.60
CA TYR A 32 0.39 -1.73 -4.25
C TYR A 32 0.77 -0.67 -3.23
N VAL A 33 1.68 0.23 -3.60
CA VAL A 33 2.00 1.43 -2.81
C VAL A 33 1.93 2.69 -3.65
N SER A 34 1.44 3.77 -3.04
CA SER A 34 1.42 5.09 -3.66
C SER A 34 2.83 5.65 -3.83
N ALA A 35 2.99 6.65 -4.71
CA ALA A 35 4.29 7.30 -4.93
C ALA A 35 4.88 7.92 -3.65
N ALA A 36 4.03 8.41 -2.74
CA ALA A 36 4.43 8.96 -1.44
C ALA A 36 5.20 7.94 -0.57
N TRP A 37 4.96 6.64 -0.74
CA TRP A 37 5.71 5.58 -0.06
C TRP A 37 7.22 5.68 -0.31
N LYS A 38 7.62 6.02 -1.54
CA LYS A 38 9.03 6.21 -1.90
C LYS A 38 9.64 7.39 -1.17
N GLU A 39 8.91 8.50 -1.13
CA GLU A 39 9.37 9.74 -0.49
C GLU A 39 9.54 9.57 1.02
N PHE A 40 8.64 8.83 1.66
CA PHE A 40 8.66 8.66 3.12
C PHE A 40 9.60 7.57 3.62
N LEU A 41 9.72 6.45 2.90
CA LEU A 41 10.49 5.29 3.39
C LEU A 41 11.81 5.09 2.64
N GLY A 42 12.07 5.83 1.56
CA GLY A 42 13.33 5.80 0.83
C GLY A 42 13.58 4.51 0.03
N TYR A 43 12.55 3.69 -0.18
CA TYR A 43 12.64 2.50 -1.02
C TYR A 43 12.43 2.87 -2.49
N ASP A 44 13.38 2.48 -3.35
CA ASP A 44 13.29 2.66 -4.80
C ASP A 44 12.56 1.50 -5.51
N ASN A 45 11.70 0.79 -4.77
CA ASN A 45 11.02 -0.38 -5.28
C ASN A 45 9.92 0.01 -6.30
N ASP A 46 9.53 -0.93 -7.15
CA ASP A 46 8.38 -0.79 -8.03
C ASP A 46 7.10 -0.49 -7.22
N LEU A 47 6.09 0.09 -7.88
CA LEU A 47 4.78 0.41 -7.28
C LEU A 47 4.05 -0.83 -6.72
N TYR A 48 4.57 -2.02 -6.99
CA TYR A 48 4.05 -3.29 -6.53
C TYR A 48 5.18 -4.15 -5.95
N PHE A 49 4.90 -4.83 -4.84
CA PHE A 49 5.77 -5.86 -4.29
C PHE A 49 4.96 -7.05 -3.75
N SER A 50 5.65 -8.17 -3.47
CA SER A 50 5.00 -9.35 -2.92
C SER A 50 4.58 -9.14 -1.47
N PHE A 51 3.57 -9.88 -1.03
CA PHE A 51 3.20 -9.93 0.39
C PHE A 51 4.38 -10.35 1.28
N ASP A 52 5.27 -11.23 0.81
CA ASP A 52 6.46 -11.63 1.56
C ASP A 52 7.42 -10.45 1.81
N PHE A 53 7.60 -9.58 0.80
CA PHE A 53 8.40 -8.37 0.97
C PHE A 53 7.74 -7.43 1.99
N TRP A 54 6.44 -7.20 1.88
CA TRP A 54 5.67 -6.41 2.84
C TRP A 54 5.82 -6.95 4.28
N HIS A 55 5.73 -8.27 4.44
CA HIS A 55 5.91 -8.95 5.71
C HIS A 55 7.33 -8.76 6.28
N SER A 56 8.35 -8.66 5.41
CA SER A 56 9.75 -8.51 5.82
C SER A 56 10.12 -7.10 6.32
N ILE A 57 9.37 -6.08 5.91
CA ILE A 57 9.65 -4.68 6.28
C ILE A 57 8.93 -4.23 7.56
N ILE A 58 7.97 -5.02 8.04
CA ILE A 58 7.27 -4.74 9.30
C ILE A 58 8.14 -5.21 10.47
N HIS A 59 8.19 -4.39 11.52
CA HIS A 59 8.92 -4.74 12.73
C HIS A 59 8.36 -6.04 13.35
N PRO A 60 9.20 -7.03 13.75
CA PRO A 60 8.75 -8.32 14.25
C PRO A 60 7.79 -8.26 15.44
N ASP A 61 7.95 -7.25 16.30
CA ASP A 61 7.10 -7.07 17.49
C ASP A 61 5.67 -6.65 17.12
N ASP A 62 5.50 -5.93 16.00
CA ASP A 62 4.21 -5.42 15.54
C ASP A 62 3.52 -6.35 14.56
N LEU A 63 4.30 -7.18 13.86
CA LEU A 63 3.84 -8.08 12.80
C LEU A 63 2.62 -8.92 13.21
N LYS A 64 2.65 -9.49 14.42
CA LYS A 64 1.55 -10.34 14.91
C LYS A 64 0.25 -9.56 15.12
N ALA A 65 0.34 -8.32 15.59
CA ALA A 65 -0.82 -7.46 15.78
C ALA A 65 -1.39 -7.01 14.44
N VAL A 66 -0.52 -6.66 13.50
CA VAL A 66 -0.91 -6.25 12.14
C VAL A 66 -1.61 -7.38 11.40
N ILE A 67 -1.05 -8.59 11.36
CA ILE A 67 -1.67 -9.74 10.67
C ILE A 67 -3.06 -10.05 11.22
N LYS A 68 -3.24 -9.97 12.54
CA LYS A 68 -4.54 -10.19 13.17
C LYS A 68 -5.58 -9.12 12.81
N SER A 69 -5.16 -7.93 12.39
CA SER A 69 -6.09 -6.87 11.98
C SER A 69 -6.58 -7.02 10.53
N ILE A 70 -5.88 -7.83 9.73
CA ILE A 70 -6.14 -8.07 8.31
C ILE A 70 -7.08 -9.27 8.09
N ILE A 71 -7.18 -10.17 9.08
CA ILE A 71 -7.95 -11.42 9.06
C ILE A 71 -9.09 -11.33 10.07
#